data_AF-A0A1F8GU83-F1
#
_entry.id   AF-A0A1F8GU83-F1
#
_cell.length_a   1.000
_cell.length_b   1.000
_cell.length_c   1.000
_cell.angle_alpha   90.00
_cell.angle_beta   90.00
_cell.angle_gamma   90.00
#
_symmetry.space_group_name_H-M   'P 1'
#
loop_
_entity.id
_entity.type
_entity.pdbx_description
1 polymer ?
#
loop_
_entity_poly.entity_id
_entity_poly.type
_entity_poly.pdbx_seq_one_letter_code
_entity_poly.pdbx_strand_id
1 'polypeptide(L)'
;MAIEINELKQMLKHSTAVLILDNGDPSFVVLDYATYKRMLEAETGNGSVTTASKGQSSESELLERINKDILALKEQIEEEEKNLGLQE
;
A
#
# COMPACT_ATOMS: atom_id res chain seq x y z
N MET A 1 -19.46 -23.93 -10.19
CA MET A 1 -19.63 -22.66 -10.91
C MET A 1 -18.48 -21.77 -10.47
N ALA A 2 -17.53 -21.47 -11.35
CA ALA A 2 -16.42 -20.60 -11.00
C ALA A 2 -16.84 -19.18 -11.36
N ILE A 3 -16.82 -18.26 -10.39
CA ILE A 3 -17.00 -16.83 -10.67
C ILE A 3 -15.71 -16.31 -11.27
N GLU A 4 -15.82 -15.62 -12.41
CA GLU A 4 -14.67 -14.97 -13.01
C GLU A 4 -14.38 -13.62 -12.35
N ILE A 5 -13.09 -13.28 -12.24
CA ILE A 5 -12.65 -12.03 -11.63
C ILE A 5 -13.25 -10.79 -12.33
N ASN A 6 -13.54 -10.88 -13.62
CA ASN A 6 -14.13 -9.78 -14.39
C ASN A 6 -15.59 -9.55 -14.03
N GLU A 7 -16.35 -10.61 -13.80
CA GLU A 7 -17.74 -10.53 -13.34
C GLU A 7 -17.79 -9.94 -11.93
N LEU A 8 -16.92 -10.39 -11.02
CA LEU A 8 -16.77 -9.83 -9.68
C LEU A 8 -16.44 -8.32 -9.71
N LYS A 9 -15.54 -7.90 -10.61
CA LYS A 9 -15.23 -6.48 -10.83
C LYS A 9 -16.42 -5.69 -11.37
N GLN A 10 -17.25 -6.26 -12.23
CA GLN A 10 -18.46 -5.60 -12.71
C GLN A 10 -19.48 -5.44 -11.59
N MET A 11 -19.67 -6.45 -10.75
CA MET A 11 -20.56 -6.37 -9.59
C MET A 11 -20.15 -5.24 -8.64
N LEU A 12 -18.85 -5.10 -8.34
CA LEU A 12 -18.33 -4.01 -7.51
C LEU A 12 -18.49 -2.61 -8.13
N LYS A 13 -18.60 -2.48 -9.46
CA LYS A 13 -18.87 -1.16 -10.08
C LYS A 13 -20.29 -0.69 -9.85
N HIS A 14 -21.23 -1.62 -9.67
CA HIS A 14 -22.65 -1.33 -9.49
C HIS A 14 -23.12 -1.48 -8.03
N SER A 15 -22.25 -1.92 -7.12
CA SER A 15 -22.58 -2.19 -5.72
C SER A 15 -21.42 -1.82 -4.80
N THR A 16 -21.72 -1.32 -3.61
CA THR A 16 -20.70 -0.90 -2.63
C THR A 16 -19.86 -2.07 -2.10
N ALA A 17 -20.41 -3.28 -2.07
CA ALA A 17 -19.76 -4.49 -1.58
C ALA A 17 -20.36 -5.73 -2.23
N VAL A 18 -19.56 -6.80 -2.34
CA VAL A 18 -20.04 -8.13 -2.74
C VAL A 18 -19.86 -9.09 -1.56
N LEU A 19 -20.94 -9.78 -1.18
CA LEU A 19 -20.94 -10.79 -0.11
C LEU A 19 -20.93 -12.18 -0.74
N ILE A 20 -19.91 -12.97 -0.40
CA ILE A 20 -19.77 -14.37 -0.84
C ILE A 20 -20.30 -15.26 0.28
N LEU A 21 -21.25 -16.13 -0.06
CA LEU A 21 -21.88 -17.07 0.86
C LEU A 21 -21.39 -18.49 0.58
N ASP A 22 -21.05 -19.24 1.63
CA ASP A 22 -20.86 -20.69 1.57
C ASP A 22 -21.98 -21.38 2.35
N ASN A 23 -22.73 -22.26 1.69
CA ASN A 23 -23.89 -22.96 2.26
C ASN A 23 -24.97 -22.06 2.88
N GLY A 24 -25.08 -20.81 2.41
CA GLY A 24 -26.04 -19.82 2.93
C GLY A 24 -25.49 -18.93 4.03
N ASP A 25 -24.27 -19.22 4.53
CA ASP A 25 -23.60 -18.41 5.54
C ASP A 25 -22.56 -17.46 4.92
N PRO A 26 -22.43 -16.22 5.43
CA PRO A 26 -21.38 -15.29 5.03
C PRO A 26 -19.98 -15.88 5.18
N SER A 27 -19.24 -15.96 4.07
CA SER A 27 -17.87 -16.47 4.03
C SER A 27 -16.87 -15.32 3.84
N PHE A 28 -17.07 -14.47 2.83
CA PHE A 28 -16.20 -13.33 2.54
C PHE A 28 -16.96 -12.08 2.12
N VAL A 29 -16.38 -10.92 2.40
CA VAL A 29 -16.81 -9.62 1.84
C VAL A 29 -15.70 -9.10 0.94
N VAL A 30 -16.07 -8.68 -0.28
CA VAL A 30 -15.17 -8.04 -1.23
C VAL A 30 -15.58 -6.58 -1.37
N LEU A 31 -14.61 -5.69 -1.23
CA LEU A 31 -14.75 -4.24 -1.38
C LEU A 31 -13.78 -3.74 -2.44
N ASP A 32 -14.11 -2.62 -3.08
CA ASP A 32 -13.11 -1.89 -3.83
C ASP A 32 -12.08 -1.26 -2.87
N TYR A 33 -10.90 -1.01 -3.40
CA TYR A 33 -9.78 -0.54 -2.59
C TYR A 33 -10.01 0.86 -1.98
N ALA A 34 -10.71 1.75 -2.68
CA ALA A 34 -10.98 3.10 -2.17
C ALA A 34 -11.95 3.05 -0.99
N THR A 35 -12.98 2.20 -1.07
CA THR A 35 -13.93 1.95 0.01
C THR A 35 -13.24 1.32 1.23
N TYR A 36 -12.39 0.30 1.02
CA TYR A 36 -11.58 -0.28 2.08
C TYR A 36 -10.68 0.77 2.77
N LYS A 37 -9.96 1.58 2.00
CA LYS A 37 -9.06 2.61 2.53
C LYS A 37 -9.82 3.65 3.36
N ARG A 38 -10.99 4.10 2.90
CA ARG A 38 -11.84 5.04 3.66
C ARG A 38 -12.33 4.46 4.97
N MET A 39 -12.64 3.16 5.01
CA MET A 39 -13.06 2.49 6.26
C MET A 39 -11.91 2.47 7.27
N LEU A 40 -10.69 2.13 6.83
CA LEU A 40 -9.50 2.15 7.68
C LEU A 40 -9.21 3.55 8.23
N GLU A 41 -9.34 4.57 7.40
CA GLU A 41 -9.15 5.97 7.79
C GLU A 41 -10.27 6.47 8.73
N ALA A 42 -11.51 6.03 8.52
CA ALA A 42 -12.65 6.37 9.38
C ALA A 42 -12.56 5.72 10.77
N GLU A 43 -12.06 4.50 10.87
CA GLU A 43 -11.80 3.82 12.16
C GLU A 43 -10.67 4.48 12.95
N THR A 44 -9.78 5.24 12.29
CA THR A 44 -8.69 5.95 12.96
C THR A 44 -9.15 7.27 13.61
N GLY A 45 -10.41 7.69 13.39
CA GLY A 45 -10.96 8.94 13.91
C GLY A 45 -11.44 8.93 15.36
N ASN A 46 -11.67 7.76 15.98
CA ASN A 46 -12.12 7.66 17.38
C ASN A 46 -11.77 6.29 17.99
N GLY A 47 -10.63 6.19 18.70
CA GLY A 47 -10.38 5.12 19.68
C GLY A 47 -9.56 3.91 19.21
N SER A 48 -8.29 3.90 19.62
CA SER A 48 -7.33 2.78 19.57
C SER A 48 -7.90 1.42 19.99
N VAL A 49 -7.73 0.37 19.16
CA VAL A 49 -7.10 -0.93 19.51
C VAL A 49 -6.57 -1.64 18.24
N THR A 50 -5.24 -1.53 18.07
CA THR A 50 -4.26 -2.55 17.61
C THR A 50 -4.68 -3.70 16.68
N THR A 51 -4.31 -3.57 15.39
CA THR A 51 -3.60 -4.62 14.65
C THR A 51 -2.47 -3.99 13.83
N ALA A 52 -1.25 -4.07 14.38
CA ALA A 52 0.04 -3.97 13.69
C ALA A 52 0.30 -2.81 12.69
N SER A 53 0.02 -1.57 13.06
CA SER A 53 0.57 -0.38 12.37
C SER A 53 1.96 0.02 12.89
N LYS A 54 2.80 -0.94 13.26
CA LYS A 54 4.22 -0.70 13.58
C LYS A 54 5.13 -0.81 12.34
N GLY A 55 4.57 -1.23 11.19
CA GLY A 55 5.31 -1.42 9.94
C GLY A 55 5.30 -0.21 9.01
N GLN A 56 4.21 0.57 8.95
CA GLN A 56 4.12 1.66 7.95
C GLN A 56 4.92 2.90 8.33
N SER A 57 5.04 3.27 9.60
CA SER A 57 5.91 4.38 10.00
C SER A 57 7.38 4.02 9.81
N SER A 58 7.79 2.80 10.20
CA SER A 58 9.16 2.33 10.03
C SER A 58 9.55 2.11 8.57
N GLU A 59 8.64 1.66 7.71
CA GLU A 59 8.89 1.54 6.28
C GLU A 59 8.99 2.92 5.61
N SER A 60 8.12 3.88 5.96
CA SER A 60 8.24 5.26 5.49
C SER A 60 9.52 5.94 5.98
N GLU A 61 9.92 5.76 7.24
CA GLU A 61 11.19 6.25 7.79
C GLU A 61 12.40 5.58 7.12
N LEU A 62 12.31 4.27 6.81
CA LEU A 62 13.35 3.55 6.09
C LEU A 62 13.48 4.04 4.65
N LEU A 63 12.36 4.27 3.96
CA LEU A 63 12.34 4.83 2.60
C LEU A 63 12.92 6.25 2.57
N GLU A 64 12.62 7.07 3.58
CA GLU A 64 13.19 8.42 3.69
C GLU A 64 14.70 8.38 3.93
N ARG A 65 15.18 7.48 4.80
CA ARG A 65 16.62 7.23 5.02
C ARG A 65 17.30 6.75 3.75
N ILE A 66 16.74 5.75 3.06
CA ILE A 66 17.29 5.22 1.82
C ILE A 66 17.39 6.32 0.76
N ASN A 67 16.37 7.17 0.60
CA ASN A 67 16.42 8.28 -0.33
C ASN A 67 17.52 9.30 0.02
N LYS A 68 17.73 9.57 1.31
CA LYS A 68 18.83 10.43 1.78
C LYS A 68 20.20 9.82 1.50
N ASP A 69 20.36 8.54 1.79
CA ASP A 69 21.62 7.82 1.58
C ASP A 69 21.95 7.74 0.09
N ILE A 70 20.94 7.52 -0.77
CA ILE A 70 21.11 7.58 -2.24
C ILE A 70 21.62 8.94 -2.69
N LEU A 71 21.08 10.04 -2.15
CA LEU A 71 21.53 11.39 -2.51
C LEU A 71 22.98 11.64 -2.06
N ALA A 72 23.32 11.23 -0.84
CA ALA A 72 24.69 11.39 -0.32
C ALA A 72 25.70 10.56 -1.12
N LEU A 73 25.35 9.32 -1.50
CA LEU A 73 26.20 8.47 -2.33
C LEU A 73 26.40 9.04 -3.73
N LYS A 74 25.35 9.63 -4.34
CA LYS A 74 25.48 10.30 -5.64
C LYS A 74 26.45 11.48 -5.58
N GLU A 75 26.36 12.29 -4.53
CA GLU A 75 27.26 13.44 -4.31
C GLU A 75 28.71 12.97 -4.11
N GLN A 76 28.93 11.93 -3.30
CA GLN A 76 30.27 11.35 -3.10
C GLN A 76 30.86 10.80 -4.40
N ILE A 77 30.06 10.07 -5.20
CA ILE A 77 30.51 9.54 -6.48
C ILE A 77 30.87 10.68 -7.44
N GLU A 78 30.04 11.73 -7.53
CA GLU A 78 30.32 12.90 -8.37
C GLU A 78 31.62 13.62 -7.95
N GLU A 79 31.86 13.74 -6.65
CA GLU A 79 33.10 14.33 -6.12
C GLU A 79 34.32 13.45 -6.43
N GLU A 80 34.21 12.13 -6.27
CA GLU A 80 35.27 11.17 -6.62
C GLU A 80 35.55 11.17 -8.12
N GLU A 81 34.52 11.17 -8.98
CA GLU A 81 34.68 11.22 -10.44
C GLU A 81 35.33 12.53 -10.91
N LYS A 82 34.94 13.66 -10.30
CA LYS A 82 35.56 14.96 -10.55
C LYS A 82 37.02 14.98 -10.08
N ASN A 83 37.31 14.36 -8.94
CA ASN A 83 38.66 14.33 -8.37
C ASN A 83 39.58 13.33 -9.09
N LEU A 84 39.01 12.28 -9.70
CA LEU A 84 39.69 11.31 -10.56
C LEU A 84 39.78 11.77 -12.03
N GLY A 85 39.17 12.91 -12.38
CA GLY A 85 39.17 13.43 -13.74
C GLY A 85 38.44 12.54 -14.75
N LEU A 86 37.47 11.75 -14.28
CA LEU A 86 36.65 10.84 -15.09
C LEU A 86 35.41 11.50 -15.69
N GLN A 87 35.21 12.81 -15.48
CA GLN A 87 34.26 13.60 -16.25
C GLN A 87 34.84 13.91 -17.64
N GLU A 88 34.45 13.14 -18.66
CA GLU A 88 34.52 13.58 -20.07
C GLU A 88 33.47 14.65 -20.38
#